data_AF-A0A451BEV4-F1
#
_entry.id   AF-A0A451BEV4-F1
#
_cell.length_a   1.000
_cell.length_b   1.000
_cell.length_c   1.000
_cell.angle_alpha   90.00
_cell.angle_beta   90.00
_cell.angle_gamma   90.00
#
_symmetry.space_group_name_H-M   'P 1'
#
loop_
_entity.id
_entity.type
_entity.pdbx_description
1 polymer ?
#
loop_
_entity_poly.entity_id
_entity_poly.type
_entity_poly.pdbx_seq_one_letter_code
_entity_poly.pdbx_strand_id
1 'polypeptide(L)'
;MIIIRRAQITQNKRKYIGLLVVSTDPTIERDFRRMLHNIDQVDFFVSRVPYAGVYTPENYRAMEGEINRATALILPGDQLEIIAYGCTSASIETGEPIIFHRVREVPPDIACTTPITAAHK
;
A
#
# COMPACT_ATOMS: atom_id res chain seq x y z
N MET A 1 27.93 28.38 25.50
CA MET A 1 28.22 26.93 25.61
C MET A 1 26.88 26.21 25.55
N ILE A 2 26.42 25.58 24.47
CA ILE A 2 26.98 25.16 23.19
C ILE A 2 25.91 25.43 22.11
N ILE A 3 26.30 26.10 21.04
CA ILE A 3 25.60 26.08 19.75
C ILE A 3 25.79 24.67 19.20
N ILE A 4 24.75 23.82 19.22
CA ILE A 4 24.74 22.64 18.35
C ILE A 4 23.94 23.01 17.11
N ARG A 5 24.68 23.52 16.11
CA ARG A 5 24.33 23.34 14.71
C ARG A 5 24.10 21.85 14.47
N ARG A 6 22.86 21.45 14.24
CA ARG A 6 22.51 20.23 13.50
C ARG A 6 21.38 20.51 12.50
N ALA A 7 21.51 21.61 11.77
CA ALA A 7 20.81 21.82 10.49
C ALA A 7 21.39 20.92 9.36
N GLN A 8 21.85 19.72 9.71
CA GLN A 8 22.40 18.67 8.83
C GLN A 8 22.01 17.26 9.34
N ILE A 9 20.88 17.10 10.02
CA ILE A 9 20.21 15.78 10.10
C ILE A 9 19.26 15.70 8.90
N THR A 10 19.82 15.59 7.71
CA THR A 10 19.10 15.05 6.57
C THR A 10 20.08 14.10 5.92
N GLN A 11 19.88 12.80 6.07
CA GLN A 11 20.10 11.81 5.00
C GLN A 11 19.75 10.39 5.47
N ASN A 12 18.65 10.22 6.21
CA ASN A 12 18.03 8.90 6.37
C ASN A 12 16.64 9.00 7.02
N LYS A 13 15.69 9.58 6.27
CA LYS A 13 14.27 9.59 6.69
C LYS A 13 13.70 8.21 6.39
N ARG A 14 13.24 7.52 7.45
CA ARG A 14 12.54 6.25 7.34
C ARG A 14 11.37 6.36 6.37
N LYS A 15 11.24 5.38 5.49
CA LYS A 15 10.28 5.32 4.40
C LYS A 15 9.19 4.33 4.77
N TYR A 16 7.94 4.73 4.58
CA TYR A 16 6.78 3.93 4.94
C TYR A 16 6.00 3.51 3.70
N ILE A 17 5.79 2.21 3.58
CA ILE A 17 4.98 1.58 2.53
C ILE A 17 3.61 1.24 3.13
N GLY A 18 2.54 1.67 2.48
CA GLY A 18 1.22 1.11 2.74
C GLY A 18 1.01 -0.15 1.90
N LEU A 19 0.61 -1.25 2.54
CA LEU A 19 0.28 -2.50 1.86
C LEU A 19 -1.22 -2.75 2.01
N LEU A 20 -1.96 -2.63 0.89
CA LEU A 20 -3.36 -3.02 0.81
C LEU A 20 -3.46 -4.47 0.39
N VAL A 21 -4.06 -5.30 1.23
CA VAL A 21 -4.16 -6.75 1.03
C VAL A 21 -5.61 -7.17 0.97
N VAL A 22 -5.94 -8.15 0.14
CA VAL A 22 -7.29 -8.73 0.17
C VAL A 22 -7.48 -9.54 1.44
N SER A 23 -8.64 -9.42 2.09
CA SER A 23 -8.91 -10.02 3.41
C SER A 23 -8.63 -11.52 3.50
N THR A 24 -8.68 -12.24 2.38
CA THR A 24 -8.45 -13.68 2.30
C THR A 24 -7.01 -14.10 2.01
N ASP A 25 -6.08 -13.17 1.74
CA ASP A 25 -4.68 -13.51 1.39
C ASP A 25 -3.84 -13.83 2.66
N PRO A 26 -3.35 -15.06 2.83
CA PRO A 26 -2.58 -15.44 4.02
C PRO A 26 -1.06 -15.30 3.84
N THR A 27 -0.61 -14.87 2.66
CA THR A 27 0.79 -14.99 2.22
C THR A 27 1.53 -13.67 2.13
N ILE A 28 0.92 -12.64 1.54
CA ILE A 28 1.66 -11.46 1.08
C ILE A 28 2.35 -10.71 2.23
N GLU A 29 1.75 -10.66 3.42
CA GLU A 29 2.39 -10.00 4.57
C GLU A 29 3.65 -10.74 5.02
N ARG A 30 3.63 -12.08 5.03
CA ARG A 30 4.80 -12.89 5.35
C ARG A 30 5.90 -12.66 4.31
N ASP A 31 5.52 -12.60 3.05
CA ASP A 31 6.47 -12.45 1.95
C ASP A 31 7.07 -11.04 1.93
N PHE A 32 6.29 -9.99 2.21
CA PHE A 32 6.80 -8.63 2.42
C PHE A 32 7.78 -8.55 3.60
N ARG A 33 7.47 -9.18 4.76
CA ARG A 33 8.42 -9.25 5.89
C ARG A 33 9.74 -9.89 5.47
N ARG A 34 9.67 -10.98 4.69
CA ARG A 34 10.87 -11.67 4.17
C ARG A 34 11.62 -10.84 3.14
N MET A 35 10.94 -10.11 2.26
CA MET A 35 11.60 -9.31 1.23
C MET A 35 12.29 -8.08 1.81
N LEU A 36 11.70 -7.46 2.84
CA LEU A 36 12.18 -6.19 3.40
C LEU A 36 13.09 -6.36 4.63
N HIS A 37 13.33 -7.59 5.10
CA HIS A 37 14.02 -7.86 6.38
C HIS A 37 15.43 -7.24 6.52
N ASN A 38 16.12 -7.01 5.41
CA ASN A 38 17.49 -6.48 5.35
C ASN A 38 17.56 -5.09 4.72
N ILE A 39 16.41 -4.44 4.48
CA ILE A 39 16.36 -3.09 3.93
C ILE A 39 16.23 -2.11 5.09
N ASP A 40 17.34 -1.44 5.41
CA ASP A 40 17.37 -0.47 6.50
C ASP A 40 16.43 0.70 6.22
N GLN A 41 15.60 1.02 7.23
CA GLN A 41 14.70 2.17 7.27
C GLN A 41 13.57 2.16 6.25
N VAL A 42 13.17 0.98 5.80
CA VAL A 42 11.89 0.79 5.15
C VAL A 42 11.02 -0.04 6.09
N ASP A 43 9.87 0.52 6.48
CA ASP A 43 8.82 -0.25 7.13
C ASP A 43 7.58 -0.28 6.24
N PHE A 44 6.72 -1.26 6.49
CA PHE A 44 5.43 -1.34 5.83
C PHE A 44 4.31 -1.56 6.84
N PHE A 45 3.14 -1.02 6.50
CA PHE A 45 1.94 -1.08 7.33
C PHE A 45 0.80 -1.63 6.48
N VAL A 46 0.02 -2.53 7.08
CA VAL A 46 -0.98 -3.31 6.34
C VAL A 46 -2.37 -2.84 6.69
N SER A 47 -3.23 -2.73 5.67
CA SER A 47 -4.67 -2.71 5.84
C SER A 47 -5.31 -3.70 4.87
N ARG A 48 -6.48 -4.22 5.22
CA ARG A 48 -7.14 -5.30 4.48
C ARG A 48 -8.44 -4.82 3.85
N VAL A 49 -8.60 -5.08 2.55
CA VAL A 49 -9.83 -4.82 1.80
C VAL A 49 -10.75 -6.05 1.94
N PRO A 50 -11.98 -5.89 2.44
CA PRO A 50 -12.93 -7.00 2.54
C PRO A 50 -13.22 -7.62 1.17
N TYR A 51 -13.20 -8.96 1.12
CA TYR A 51 -13.57 -9.73 -0.06
C TYR A 51 -14.31 -10.99 0.34
N ALA A 52 -15.41 -11.28 -0.37
CA ALA A 52 -16.32 -12.39 -0.05
C ALA A 52 -15.77 -13.77 -0.42
N GLY A 53 -14.59 -13.86 -1.06
CA GLY A 53 -13.93 -15.13 -1.39
C GLY A 53 -14.49 -15.86 -2.62
N VAL A 54 -15.47 -15.28 -3.32
CA VAL A 54 -16.05 -15.84 -4.55
C VAL A 54 -15.78 -14.88 -5.72
N TYR A 55 -15.22 -15.41 -6.80
CA TYR A 55 -14.85 -14.63 -7.98
C TYR A 55 -16.07 -14.30 -8.84
N THR A 56 -16.67 -13.13 -8.60
CA THR A 56 -17.73 -12.57 -9.44
C THR A 56 -17.50 -11.07 -9.66
N PRO A 57 -17.96 -10.50 -10.78
CA PRO A 57 -17.90 -9.05 -11.03
C PRO A 57 -18.51 -8.21 -9.90
N GLU A 58 -19.61 -8.69 -9.30
CA GLU A 58 -20.28 -8.02 -8.18
C GLU A 58 -19.39 -7.95 -6.94
N ASN A 59 -18.69 -9.04 -6.61
CA ASN A 59 -17.78 -9.08 -5.47
C ASN A 59 -16.54 -8.22 -5.70
N TYR A 60 -16.04 -8.14 -6.94
CA TYR A 60 -14.96 -7.23 -7.30
C TYR A 60 -15.40 -5.77 -7.17
N ARG A 61 -16.60 -5.41 -7.62
CA ARG A 61 -17.14 -4.05 -7.47
C ARG A 61 -17.36 -3.67 -6.00
N ALA A 62 -17.87 -4.61 -5.19
CA ALA A 62 -18.01 -4.39 -3.75
C ALA A 62 -16.64 -4.16 -3.09
N MET A 63 -15.64 -4.95 -3.46
CA MET A 63 -14.27 -4.80 -2.98
C MET A 63 -13.63 -3.48 -3.45
N GLU A 64 -13.85 -3.06 -4.70
CA GLU A 64 -13.40 -1.75 -5.22
C GLU A 64 -13.91 -0.60 -4.34
N GLY A 65 -15.19 -0.64 -3.98
CA GLY A 65 -15.84 0.36 -3.13
C GLY A 65 -15.25 0.47 -1.72
N GLU A 66 -14.51 -0.55 -1.26
CA GLU A 66 -13.89 -0.58 0.06
C GLU A 66 -12.41 -0.15 0.05
N ILE A 67 -11.81 0.06 -1.12
CA ILE A 67 -10.38 0.37 -1.25
C ILE A 67 -10.02 1.66 -0.50
N ASN A 68 -10.81 2.72 -0.66
CA ASN A 68 -10.56 4.01 0.00
C ASN A 68 -10.63 3.87 1.53
N ARG A 69 -11.66 3.18 2.05
CA ARG A 69 -11.84 2.95 3.48
C ARG A 69 -10.69 2.13 4.07
N ALA A 70 -10.25 1.09 3.37
CA ALA A 70 -9.09 0.32 3.78
C ALA A 70 -7.81 1.16 3.74
N THR A 71 -7.63 2.02 2.73
CA THR A 71 -6.48 2.93 2.60
C THR A 71 -6.40 3.90 3.78
N ALA A 72 -7.52 4.45 4.22
CA ALA A 72 -7.59 5.39 5.35
C ALA A 72 -7.15 4.79 6.69
N LEU A 73 -7.11 3.46 6.80
CA LEU A 73 -6.63 2.78 8.01
C LEU A 73 -5.11 2.58 8.03
N ILE A 74 -4.42 2.82 6.90
CA ILE A 74 -2.97 2.66 6.83
C ILE A 74 -2.31 3.89 7.45
N LEU A 75 -1.78 3.71 8.66
CA LEU A 75 -0.91 4.66 9.37
C LEU A 75 -1.42 6.13 9.30
N PRO A 76 -2.63 6.42 9.82
CA PRO A 76 -3.24 7.73 9.68
C PRO A 76 -2.42 8.81 10.42
N GLY A 77 -2.18 9.93 9.73
CA GLY A 77 -1.42 11.07 10.26
C GLY A 77 0.08 11.06 9.93
N ASP A 78 0.61 9.94 9.45
CA ASP A 78 1.98 9.84 8.96
C ASP A 78 2.06 9.94 7.44
N GLN A 79 3.28 10.21 6.95
CA GLN A 79 3.56 10.29 5.53
C GLN A 79 3.97 8.92 4.97
N LEU A 80 3.13 8.38 4.10
CA LEU A 80 3.46 7.22 3.27
C LEU A 80 4.18 7.66 1.99
N GLU A 81 5.05 6.81 1.48
CA GLU A 81 5.77 7.06 0.22
C GLU A 81 5.05 6.41 -0.97
N ILE A 82 4.38 5.28 -0.72
CA ILE A 82 3.68 4.50 -1.74
C ILE A 82 2.60 3.62 -1.10
N ILE A 83 1.53 3.37 -1.84
CA ILE A 83 0.57 2.30 -1.57
C ILE A 83 0.76 1.16 -2.57
N ALA A 84 1.09 -0.03 -2.08
CA ALA A 84 1.13 -1.26 -2.83
C ALA A 84 -0.21 -2.00 -2.67
N TYR A 85 -0.96 -2.13 -3.75
CA TYR A 85 -2.19 -2.92 -3.79
C TYR A 85 -1.87 -4.37 -4.19
N GLY A 86 -2.00 -5.30 -3.27
CA GLY A 86 -1.44 -6.65 -3.34
C GLY A 86 -2.26 -7.71 -4.07
N CYS A 87 -3.18 -7.37 -4.97
CA CYS A 87 -4.04 -8.37 -5.63
C CYS A 87 -3.96 -8.32 -7.16
N THR A 88 -3.33 -9.33 -7.75
CA THR A 88 -3.19 -9.44 -9.21
C THR A 88 -4.52 -9.58 -9.93
N SER A 89 -5.42 -10.46 -9.46
CA SER A 89 -6.69 -10.73 -10.15
C SER A 89 -7.59 -9.51 -10.16
N ALA A 90 -7.68 -8.79 -9.05
CA ALA A 90 -8.41 -7.54 -8.96
C ALA A 90 -7.78 -6.43 -9.81
N SER A 91 -6.44 -6.37 -9.89
CA SER A 91 -5.76 -5.43 -10.78
C SER A 91 -6.05 -5.66 -12.26
N ILE A 92 -6.21 -6.92 -12.68
CA ILE A 92 -6.63 -7.28 -14.04
C ILE A 92 -8.12 -6.93 -14.25
N GLU A 93 -8.99 -7.38 -13.35
CA GLU A 93 -10.44 -7.26 -13.51
C GLU A 93 -10.94 -5.83 -13.37
N THR A 94 -10.46 -5.10 -12.37
CA THR A 94 -10.88 -3.72 -12.07
C THR A 94 -10.07 -2.70 -12.87
N GLY A 95 -8.84 -3.04 -13.24
CA GLY A 95 -7.91 -2.12 -13.89
C GLY A 95 -7.18 -1.20 -12.90
N GLU A 96 -5.89 -1.02 -13.15
CA GLU A 96 -5.00 -0.22 -12.29
C GLU A 96 -5.40 1.26 -12.16
N PRO A 97 -5.86 1.96 -13.22
CA PRO A 97 -6.28 3.35 -13.09
C PRO A 97 -7.41 3.55 -12.06
N ILE A 98 -8.37 2.61 -12.01
CA ILE A 98 -9.49 2.66 -11.07
C ILE A 98 -9.00 2.40 -9.65
N ILE A 99 -8.18 1.37 -9.45
CA ILE A 99 -7.59 1.07 -8.13
C ILE A 99 -6.79 2.27 -7.61
N PHE A 100 -5.93 2.86 -8.43
CA PHE A 100 -5.12 4.01 -8.04
C PHE A 100 -5.97 5.25 -7.78
N HIS A 101 -7.05 5.43 -8.53
CA HIS A 101 -8.03 6.49 -8.26
C HIS A 101 -8.64 6.32 -6.87
N ARG A 102 -9.16 5.12 -6.53
CA ARG A 102 -9.73 4.83 -5.21
C ARG A 102 -8.74 5.00 -4.07
N VAL A 103 -7.49 4.60 -4.26
CA VAL A 103 -6.43 4.85 -3.27
C VAL A 103 -6.24 6.35 -3.05
N ARG A 104 -6.15 7.15 -4.13
CA ARG A 104 -5.90 8.60 -4.05
C ARG A 104 -7.09 9.44 -3.60
N GLU A 105 -8.27 8.84 -3.40
CA GLU A 105 -9.37 9.48 -2.68
C GLU A 105 -9.01 9.78 -1.21
N VAL A 106 -7.96 9.12 -0.66
CA VAL A 106 -7.53 9.32 0.73
C VAL A 106 -6.23 10.13 0.84
N PRO A 107 -5.02 9.63 0.53
CA PRO A 107 -3.86 10.47 0.33
C PRO A 107 -3.79 10.94 -1.14
N PRO A 108 -4.06 12.22 -1.43
CA PRO A 108 -3.91 12.76 -2.78
C PRO A 108 -2.47 12.58 -3.26
N ASP A 109 -2.30 12.37 -4.56
CA ASP A 109 -0.99 12.28 -5.24
C ASP A 109 -0.02 11.17 -4.77
N ILE A 110 -0.48 10.23 -3.93
CA ILE A 110 0.38 9.13 -3.49
C ILE A 110 0.82 8.26 -4.68
N ALA A 111 2.09 7.81 -4.64
CA ALA A 111 2.55 6.79 -5.56
C ALA A 111 1.76 5.50 -5.31
N CYS A 112 1.45 4.76 -6.38
CA CYS A 112 0.73 3.50 -6.29
C CYS A 112 1.44 2.44 -7.14
N THR A 113 1.35 1.18 -6.72
CA THR A 113 1.75 0.04 -7.54
C THR A 113 0.82 -1.15 -7.30
N THR A 114 0.75 -2.04 -8.27
CA THR A 114 0.18 -3.39 -8.15
C THR A 114 1.28 -4.42 -8.45
N PRO A 115 1.04 -5.74 -8.25
CA PRO A 115 1.92 -6.78 -8.78
C PRO A 115 2.19 -6.66 -10.28
N ILE A 116 1.22 -6.15 -11.06
CA ILE A 116 1.35 -6.01 -12.52
C ILE A 116 2.34 -4.91 -12.86
N THR A 117 2.13 -3.68 -12.38
CA THR A 117 3.09 -2.58 -12.59
C THR A 117 4.47 -2.87 -11.99
N ALA A 118 4.55 -3.64 -10.90
CA ALA A 118 5.83 -4.00 -10.29
C ALA A 118 6.62 -5.01 -11.14
N ALA A 119 5.94 -5.92 -11.85
CA ALA A 119 6.58 -6.92 -12.69
C ALA A 119 7.08 -6.37 -14.05
N HIS A 120 6.59 -5.20 -14.47
CA HIS A 120 6.96 -4.56 -15.73
C HIS A 120 8.16 -3.59 -15.62
N LYS A 121 8.83 -3.53 -14.47
CA LYS A 121 9.95 -2.61 -14.21
C LYS A 121 11.30 -3.30 -14.12
#